data_AF-A0ABD3HAI7-F1
#
_entry.id   AF-A0ABD3HAI7-F1
#
_cell.length_a   1.000
_cell.length_b   1.000
_cell.length_c   1.000
_cell.angle_alpha   90.00
_cell.angle_beta   90.00
_cell.angle_gamma   90.00
#
_symmetry.space_group_name_H-M   'P 1'
#
loop_
_entity.id
_entity.type
_entity.pdbx_description
1 polymer ?
#
loop_
_entity_poly.entity_id
_entity_poly.type
_entity_poly.pdbx_seq_one_letter_code
_entity_poly.pdbx_strand_id
1 'polypeptide(L)'
;MGHREVVDGMIKDGVSDVYSDKGSSISREQQDDNSIQSYESHCGNQCQRLPVGDGSRGGSWRQRKANCYRAKADGVDILDAAKLRKLRPAFKEGGTVTAGNASSNSDGAAALVLVSGKYALEKGLTVIAKVRGYADAEQAPELFTTSPALAIPKAVKRAGIDASQEYAMVEEAHPPWLWT
;
A
#
# COMPACT_ATOMS: atom_id res chain seq x y z
N MET A 1 39.14 17.80 11.68
CA MET A 1 38.95 17.35 10.28
C MET A 1 38.51 15.90 10.34
N GLY A 2 37.36 15.56 9.75
CA GLY A 2 36.80 14.20 9.78
C GLY A 2 35.74 14.07 8.70
N HIS A 3 35.66 12.88 8.09
CA HIS A 3 34.63 12.56 7.09
C HIS A 3 33.25 12.63 7.74
N ARG A 4 32.27 13.12 6.98
CA ARG A 4 30.85 13.06 7.34
C ARG A 4 30.09 12.46 6.17
N GLU A 5 29.12 11.64 6.48
CA GLU A 5 28.21 11.02 5.53
C GLU A 5 26.89 11.79 5.52
N VAL A 6 26.31 11.96 4.33
CA VAL A 6 24.96 12.49 4.16
C VAL A 6 24.03 11.29 4.02
N VAL A 7 23.04 11.20 4.90
CA VAL A 7 22.12 10.07 4.95
C VAL A 7 20.79 10.43 4.29
N ASP A 8 20.29 9.52 3.46
CA ASP A 8 18.96 9.64 2.87
C ASP A 8 17.88 9.36 3.92
N GLY A 9 17.06 10.37 4.23
CA GLY A 9 15.99 10.27 5.21
C GLY A 9 14.83 9.37 4.77
N MET A 10 14.52 9.30 3.47
CA MET A 10 13.46 8.41 2.97
C MET A 10 13.84 6.96 3.22
N ILE A 11 15.08 6.59 2.90
CA ILE A 11 15.58 5.23 3.11
C ILE A 11 15.68 4.93 4.59
N LYS A 12 16.31 5.81 5.38
CA LYS A 12 16.55 5.57 6.80
C LYS A 12 15.27 5.54 7.62
N ASP A 13 14.34 6.46 7.37
CA ASP A 13 13.19 6.66 8.25
C ASP A 13 11.95 5.89 7.77
N GLY A 14 11.81 5.66 6.46
CA GLY A 14 10.63 5.01 5.89
C GLY A 14 10.88 3.59 5.38
N VAL A 15 12.12 3.25 5.03
CA VAL A 15 12.44 2.07 4.22
C VAL A 15 13.66 1.31 4.79
N SER A 16 13.91 1.35 6.09
CA SER A 16 14.93 0.50 6.73
C SER A 16 14.35 -0.11 8.01
N ASP A 17 14.57 -1.40 8.24
CA ASP A 17 14.34 -1.98 9.56
C ASP A 17 15.43 -1.49 10.53
N VAL A 18 15.00 -1.17 11.75
CA VAL A 18 15.87 -0.67 12.81
C VAL A 18 16.62 -1.83 13.48
N TYR A 19 16.10 -3.05 13.40
CA TYR A 19 16.55 -4.18 14.23
C TYR A 19 17.29 -5.29 13.48
N SER A 20 16.95 -5.58 12.21
CA SER A 20 17.52 -6.72 11.49
C SER A 20 17.44 -6.62 9.97
N ASP A 21 18.43 -7.21 9.30
CA ASP A 21 18.42 -7.45 7.85
C ASP A 21 17.97 -8.89 7.57
N LYS A 22 16.74 -9.28 7.88
CA LYS A 22 16.23 -10.61 7.52
C LYS A 22 14.76 -10.56 7.14
N GLY A 23 14.35 -11.45 6.24
CA GLY A 23 12.93 -11.79 6.19
C GLY A 23 12.57 -13.08 5.48
N SER A 24 11.36 -13.11 4.93
CA SER A 24 10.57 -14.34 4.79
C SER A 24 10.93 -15.18 3.56
N SER A 25 10.42 -16.41 3.49
CA SER A 25 10.85 -17.44 2.53
C SER A 25 9.84 -17.69 1.39
N ILE A 26 9.53 -16.66 0.59
CA ILE A 26 8.67 -16.76 -0.62
C ILE A 26 9.54 -16.82 -1.87
N SER A 27 9.21 -17.72 -2.82
CA SER A 27 9.96 -17.90 -4.05
C SER A 27 9.82 -16.71 -5.01
N ARG A 28 10.82 -16.51 -5.87
CA ARG A 28 10.81 -15.48 -6.92
C ARG A 28 9.58 -15.59 -7.83
N GLU A 29 9.26 -16.82 -8.23
CA GLU A 29 8.13 -17.11 -9.11
C GLU A 29 6.80 -16.69 -8.46
N GLN A 30 6.61 -17.03 -7.19
CA GLN A 30 5.40 -16.68 -6.46
C GLN A 30 5.24 -15.17 -6.28
N GLN A 31 6.34 -14.44 -6.10
CA GLN A 31 6.33 -12.97 -6.03
C GLN A 31 5.96 -12.36 -7.39
N ASP A 32 6.60 -12.80 -8.48
CA ASP A 32 6.33 -12.28 -9.81
C ASP A 32 4.89 -12.58 -10.26
N ASP A 33 4.36 -13.76 -9.98
CA ASP A 33 2.99 -14.15 -10.31
C ASP A 33 1.95 -13.33 -9.54
N ASN A 34 2.20 -13.08 -8.25
CA ASN A 34 1.33 -12.21 -7.45
C ASN A 34 1.31 -10.78 -8.02
N SER A 35 2.48 -10.23 -8.37
CA SER A 35 2.56 -8.89 -8.97
C SER A 35 1.86 -8.82 -10.32
N ILE A 36 2.01 -9.83 -11.18
CA ILE A 36 1.30 -9.89 -12.47
C ILE A 36 -0.21 -9.90 -12.23
N GLN A 37 -0.70 -10.74 -11.32
CA GLN A 37 -2.11 -10.81 -10.96
C GLN A 37 -2.63 -9.46 -10.42
N SER A 38 -1.82 -8.77 -9.61
CA SER A 38 -2.13 -7.44 -9.09
C SER A 38 -2.29 -6.44 -10.23
N TYR A 39 -1.32 -6.33 -11.15
CA TYR A 39 -1.42 -5.44 -12.31
C TYR A 39 -2.62 -5.76 -13.22
N GLU A 40 -2.90 -7.04 -13.47
CA GLU A 40 -4.05 -7.47 -14.29
C GLU A 40 -5.38 -7.12 -13.62
N SER A 41 -5.50 -7.35 -12.31
CA SER A 41 -6.70 -7.02 -11.53
C SER A 41 -6.94 -5.51 -11.46
N HIS A 42 -5.87 -4.70 -11.37
CA HIS A 42 -5.93 -3.24 -11.38
C HIS A 42 -6.17 -2.65 -12.78
N CYS A 43 -5.69 -3.31 -13.85
CA CYS A 43 -5.99 -2.93 -15.24
C CYS A 43 -7.44 -3.26 -15.62
N GLY A 44 -7.97 -4.40 -15.18
CA GLY A 44 -9.34 -4.86 -15.46
C GLY A 44 -10.41 -4.08 -14.70
N ASN A 45 -10.13 -3.76 -13.43
CA ASN A 45 -10.90 -2.78 -12.68
C ASN A 45 -10.36 -1.39 -13.04
N GLN A 46 -10.72 -0.88 -14.24
CA GLN A 46 -10.61 0.54 -14.61
C GLN A 46 -10.74 1.34 -13.34
N CYS A 47 -9.66 2.01 -12.89
CA CYS A 47 -9.60 2.75 -11.64
C CYS A 47 -10.96 3.40 -11.43
N GLN A 48 -11.83 2.77 -10.63
CA GLN A 48 -13.18 3.25 -10.49
C GLN A 48 -12.93 4.53 -9.73
N ARG A 49 -13.02 5.64 -10.47
CA ARG A 49 -13.03 6.98 -9.93
C ARG A 49 -14.17 6.92 -8.94
N LEU A 50 -13.86 6.63 -7.68
CA LEU A 50 -14.69 7.10 -6.60
C LEU A 50 -14.90 8.57 -6.95
N PRO A 51 -16.15 9.02 -7.13
CA PRO A 51 -16.37 10.43 -7.29
C PRO A 51 -15.83 11.04 -6.00
N VAL A 52 -14.60 11.57 -6.08
CA VAL A 52 -14.15 12.61 -5.18
C VAL A 52 -15.20 13.67 -5.44
N GLY A 53 -16.17 13.76 -4.52
CA GLY A 53 -17.10 14.87 -4.52
C GLY A 53 -16.29 16.14 -4.73
N ASP A 54 -16.86 17.10 -5.43
CA ASP A 54 -16.36 18.46 -5.73
C ASP A 54 -15.43 19.11 -4.68
N GLY A 55 -15.43 18.68 -3.42
CA GLY A 55 -14.44 19.01 -2.40
C GLY A 55 -12.98 18.58 -2.63
N SER A 56 -12.50 18.47 -3.88
CA SER A 56 -11.06 18.57 -4.17
C SER A 56 -10.59 19.97 -3.79
N ARG A 57 -10.29 20.21 -2.50
CA ARG A 57 -9.38 21.30 -2.10
C ARG A 57 -7.98 20.87 -2.52
N GLY A 58 -7.75 20.89 -3.83
CA GLY A 58 -6.42 20.79 -4.39
C GLY A 58 -5.57 21.85 -3.73
N GLY A 59 -4.49 21.42 -3.07
CA GLY A 59 -3.43 22.36 -2.74
C GLY A 59 -2.98 23.01 -4.03
N SER A 60 -3.26 24.31 -4.20
CA SER A 60 -2.73 25.06 -5.32
C SER A 60 -1.22 25.15 -5.13
N TRP A 61 -0.47 24.26 -5.74
CA TRP A 61 0.94 24.51 -5.94
C TRP A 61 1.05 25.75 -6.82
N ARG A 62 1.74 26.78 -6.34
CA ARG A 62 2.05 27.98 -7.16
C ARG A 62 3.04 27.57 -8.25
N GLN A 63 2.55 26.95 -9.32
CA GLN A 63 3.26 26.95 -10.59
C GLN A 63 3.05 28.29 -11.28
N ARG A 64 4.12 28.83 -11.88
CA ARG A 64 3.97 29.96 -12.81
C ARG A 64 3.11 29.47 -13.99
N LYS A 65 1.82 29.83 -13.98
CA LYS A 65 0.81 29.59 -15.04
C LYS A 65 0.83 28.17 -15.63
N ALA A 66 0.11 27.23 -15.04
CA ALA A 66 -0.29 26.01 -15.75
C ALA A 66 -1.60 25.44 -15.20
N ASN A 67 -2.46 24.97 -16.11
CA ASN A 67 -3.74 24.35 -15.81
C ASN A 67 -3.55 23.11 -14.91
N CYS A 68 -4.43 22.95 -13.92
CA CYS A 68 -4.46 21.75 -13.07
C CYS A 68 -5.13 20.60 -13.84
N TYR A 69 -4.43 19.46 -13.96
CA TYR A 69 -4.99 18.23 -14.53
C TYR A 69 -5.21 17.20 -13.42
N ARG A 70 -6.27 16.39 -13.55
CA ARG A 70 -6.51 15.24 -12.69
C ARG A 70 -5.51 14.13 -13.09
N ALA A 71 -4.55 13.84 -12.23
CA ALA A 71 -3.59 12.76 -12.45
C ALA A 71 -4.30 11.40 -12.49
N LYS A 72 -3.90 10.53 -13.42
CA LYS A 72 -4.20 9.10 -13.40
C LYS A 72 -3.14 8.43 -12.51
N ALA A 73 -3.45 7.28 -11.91
CA ALA A 73 -2.42 6.46 -11.30
C ALA A 73 -1.36 6.12 -12.36
N ASP A 74 -0.12 6.52 -12.11
CA ASP A 74 1.01 6.26 -13.01
C ASP A 74 1.42 4.79 -12.94
N GLY A 75 1.88 4.21 -14.06
CA GLY A 75 2.52 2.89 -14.09
C GLY A 75 1.61 1.67 -14.22
N VAL A 76 0.30 1.78 -13.93
CA VAL A 76 -0.63 0.63 -13.95
C VAL A 76 -0.77 0.00 -15.35
N ASP A 77 -0.69 0.81 -16.41
CA ASP A 77 -0.91 0.35 -17.79
C ASP A 77 0.36 -0.19 -18.49
N ILE A 78 1.52 -0.24 -17.81
CA ILE A 78 2.84 -0.47 -18.44
C ILE A 78 3.33 -1.92 -18.26
N LEU A 79 2.51 -2.81 -17.68
CA LEU A 79 2.94 -4.18 -17.38
C LEU A 79 3.38 -4.95 -18.64
N ASP A 80 4.59 -5.49 -18.59
CA ASP A 80 5.10 -6.53 -19.50
C ASP A 80 5.61 -7.70 -18.64
N ALA A 81 4.79 -8.74 -18.50
CA ALA A 81 5.08 -9.90 -17.66
C ALA A 81 6.40 -10.60 -18.05
N ALA A 82 6.74 -10.62 -19.34
CA ALA A 82 7.99 -11.23 -19.82
C ALA A 82 9.23 -10.41 -19.46
N LYS A 83 9.09 -9.08 -19.36
CA LYS A 83 10.15 -8.20 -18.85
C LYS A 83 10.26 -8.27 -17.32
N LEU A 84 9.14 -8.33 -16.60
CA LEU A 84 9.12 -8.41 -15.13
C LEU A 84 9.96 -9.61 -14.63
N ARG A 85 9.75 -10.80 -15.20
CA ARG A 85 10.50 -12.02 -14.83
C ARG A 85 12.00 -11.95 -15.14
N LYS A 86 12.43 -11.03 -16.01
CA LYS A 86 13.85 -10.83 -16.37
C LYS A 86 14.55 -9.76 -15.54
N LEU A 87 13.84 -9.08 -14.65
CA LEU A 87 14.43 -8.04 -13.82
C LEU A 87 15.47 -8.64 -12.87
N ARG A 88 16.58 -7.91 -12.74
CA ARG A 88 17.63 -8.23 -11.76
C ARG A 88 17.12 -7.92 -10.35
N PRO A 89 17.60 -8.66 -9.34
CA PRO A 89 17.31 -8.35 -7.95
C PRO A 89 17.72 -6.92 -7.61
N ALA A 90 16.87 -6.19 -6.87
CA ALA A 90 17.07 -4.77 -6.59
C ALA A 90 17.98 -4.51 -5.37
N PHE A 91 18.04 -5.44 -4.42
CA PHE A 91 18.66 -5.21 -3.11
C PHE A 91 19.89 -6.06 -2.82
N LYS A 92 19.91 -7.32 -3.26
CA LYS A 92 21.03 -8.25 -3.02
C LYS A 92 21.25 -9.17 -4.21
N GLU A 93 22.52 -9.47 -4.49
CA GLU A 93 22.89 -10.46 -5.49
C GLU A 93 22.33 -11.84 -5.09
N GLY A 94 21.56 -12.47 -5.99
CA GLY A 94 20.84 -13.71 -5.72
C GLY A 94 19.53 -13.59 -4.94
N GLY A 95 19.09 -12.37 -4.61
CA GLY A 95 17.78 -12.12 -3.99
C GLY A 95 16.60 -12.34 -4.94
N THR A 96 15.37 -12.32 -4.40
CA THR A 96 14.14 -12.56 -5.17
C THR A 96 13.35 -11.29 -5.49
N VAL A 97 13.58 -10.19 -4.77
CA VAL A 97 12.84 -8.94 -4.97
C VAL A 97 13.42 -8.10 -6.11
N THR A 98 12.54 -7.59 -6.96
CA THR A 98 12.85 -6.72 -8.09
C THR A 98 11.97 -5.49 -8.06
N ALA A 99 12.35 -4.44 -8.79
CA ALA A 99 11.53 -3.24 -8.93
C ALA A 99 10.14 -3.51 -9.55
N GLY A 100 9.93 -4.66 -10.20
CA GLY A 100 8.64 -5.03 -10.79
C GLY A 100 7.72 -5.82 -9.84
N ASN A 101 8.27 -6.42 -8.79
CA ASN A 101 7.50 -7.20 -7.82
C ASN A 101 7.45 -6.59 -6.41
N ALA A 102 7.94 -5.36 -6.27
CA ALA A 102 7.79 -4.53 -5.08
C ALA A 102 6.97 -3.28 -5.40
N SER A 103 6.34 -2.71 -4.39
CA SER A 103 5.64 -1.44 -4.51
C SER A 103 6.62 -0.30 -4.83
N SER A 104 6.19 0.64 -5.68
CA SER A 104 6.95 1.84 -6.00
C SER A 104 6.77 2.91 -4.93
N ASN A 105 7.82 3.71 -4.69
CA ASN A 105 7.68 4.96 -3.94
C ASN A 105 6.67 5.86 -4.66
N SER A 106 5.59 6.19 -3.97
CA SER A 106 4.43 6.88 -4.55
C SER A 106 4.02 8.05 -3.66
N ASP A 107 3.66 9.17 -4.28
CA ASP A 107 3.17 10.36 -3.58
C ASP A 107 1.63 10.39 -3.60
N GLY A 108 1.00 10.36 -2.44
CA GLY A 108 -0.46 10.36 -2.33
C GLY A 108 -0.97 10.84 -0.97
N ALA A 109 -2.22 11.31 -0.93
CA ALA A 109 -2.91 11.67 0.30
C ALA A 109 -4.38 11.23 0.25
N ALA A 110 -4.89 10.73 1.37
CA ALA A 110 -6.29 10.35 1.54
C ALA A 110 -6.83 10.94 2.86
N ALA A 111 -8.12 11.31 2.87
CA ALA A 111 -8.80 11.82 4.06
C ALA A 111 -10.22 11.27 4.14
N LEU A 112 -10.68 10.99 5.37
CA LEU A 112 -12.04 10.53 5.66
C LEU A 112 -12.69 11.44 6.70
N VAL A 113 -14.00 11.62 6.61
CA VAL A 113 -14.79 12.32 7.64
C VAL A 113 -15.53 11.28 8.45
N LEU A 114 -15.23 11.22 9.75
CA LEU A 114 -15.89 10.33 10.71
C LEU A 114 -16.90 11.10 11.54
N VAL A 115 -18.09 10.54 11.69
CA VAL A 115 -19.16 11.07 12.54
C VAL A 115 -19.79 9.94 13.35
N SER A 116 -20.39 10.27 14.49
CA SER A 116 -21.18 9.30 15.22
C SER A 116 -22.47 8.95 14.45
N GLY A 117 -22.95 7.72 14.61
CA GLY A 117 -24.19 7.28 13.97
C GLY A 117 -25.40 8.14 14.37
N LYS A 118 -25.46 8.56 15.63
CA LYS A 118 -26.50 9.47 16.13
C LYS A 118 -26.43 10.83 15.42
N TYR A 119 -25.25 11.42 15.31
CA TYR A 119 -25.08 12.71 14.64
C TYR A 119 -25.43 12.63 13.15
N ALA A 120 -25.04 11.54 12.48
CA ALA A 120 -25.41 11.31 11.08
C ALA A 120 -26.92 11.26 10.89
N LEU A 121 -27.65 10.59 11.78
CA LEU A 121 -29.12 10.53 11.75
C LEU A 121 -29.75 11.90 12.06
N GLU A 122 -29.30 12.58 13.11
CA GLU A 122 -29.80 13.90 13.50
C GLU A 122 -29.62 14.96 12.40
N LYS A 123 -28.54 14.84 11.63
CA LYS A 123 -28.22 15.77 10.53
C LYS A 123 -28.65 15.26 9.14
N GLY A 124 -29.29 14.10 9.05
CA GLY A 124 -29.72 13.50 7.78
C GLY A 124 -28.57 13.25 6.79
N LEU A 125 -27.37 12.91 7.28
CA LEU A 125 -26.20 12.69 6.44
C LEU A 125 -26.27 11.34 5.73
N THR A 126 -25.93 11.32 4.44
CA THR A 126 -25.74 10.08 3.68
C THR A 126 -24.44 9.41 4.10
N VAL A 127 -24.55 8.25 4.75
CA VAL A 127 -23.41 7.46 5.22
C VAL A 127 -22.98 6.46 4.14
N ILE A 128 -21.71 6.54 3.70
CA ILE A 128 -21.15 5.65 2.66
C ILE A 128 -20.66 4.30 3.21
N ALA A 129 -20.28 4.24 4.49
CA ALA A 129 -19.79 3.02 5.15
C ALA A 129 -19.91 3.13 6.67
N LYS A 130 -19.88 1.99 7.36
CA LYS A 130 -19.85 1.91 8.84
C LYS A 130 -18.62 1.15 9.28
N VAL A 131 -17.84 1.71 10.20
CA VAL A 131 -16.75 1.00 10.86
C VAL A 131 -17.36 0.00 11.83
N ARG A 132 -17.27 -1.30 11.51
CA ARG A 132 -17.85 -2.39 12.31
C ARG A 132 -16.89 -2.91 13.37
N GLY A 133 -15.60 -2.95 13.05
CA GLY A 133 -14.54 -3.41 13.94
C GLY A 133 -13.19 -2.98 13.40
N TYR A 134 -12.21 -2.90 14.29
CA TYR A 134 -10.80 -2.65 13.96
C TYR A 134 -9.93 -3.46 14.92
N ALA A 135 -8.75 -3.84 14.46
CA ALA A 135 -7.78 -4.50 15.31
C ALA A 135 -6.36 -4.29 14.81
N ASP A 136 -5.44 -4.45 15.75
CA ASP A 136 -4.01 -4.42 15.62
C ASP A 136 -3.41 -5.80 15.94
N ALA A 137 -2.25 -6.05 15.36
CA ALA A 137 -1.41 -7.17 15.71
C ALA A 137 0.05 -6.77 15.54
N GLU A 138 0.87 -7.33 16.41
CA GLU A 138 2.30 -7.08 16.46
C GLU A 138 3.01 -8.43 16.45
N GLN A 139 4.16 -8.46 15.79
CA GLN A 139 5.06 -9.60 15.72
C GLN A 139 6.50 -9.08 15.76
N ALA A 140 7.47 -10.00 15.76
CA ALA A 140 8.86 -9.62 15.54
C ALA A 140 9.00 -8.79 14.24
N PRO A 141 9.90 -7.79 14.17
CA PRO A 141 10.04 -6.92 13.00
C PRO A 141 10.22 -7.67 11.68
N GLU A 142 10.99 -8.76 11.69
CA GLU A 142 11.21 -9.66 10.56
C GLU A 142 9.93 -10.33 10.01
N LEU A 143 8.84 -10.35 10.78
CA LEU A 143 7.56 -10.95 10.43
C LEU A 143 6.45 -9.92 10.14
N PHE A 144 6.76 -8.63 10.07
CA PHE A 144 5.72 -7.60 10.01
C PHE A 144 4.74 -7.79 8.83
N THR A 145 5.18 -8.33 7.69
CA THR A 145 4.33 -8.64 6.52
C THR A 145 3.25 -9.68 6.81
N THR A 146 3.44 -10.52 7.83
CA THR A 146 2.46 -11.53 8.25
C THR A 146 1.57 -11.06 9.40
N SER A 147 1.84 -9.88 9.96
CA SER A 147 1.01 -9.30 11.04
C SER A 147 -0.46 -9.08 10.62
N PRO A 148 -0.80 -8.73 9.35
CA PRO A 148 -2.19 -8.68 8.90
C PRO A 148 -2.95 -10.00 9.07
N ALA A 149 -2.29 -11.16 8.93
CA ALA A 149 -2.92 -12.48 9.12
C ALA A 149 -3.39 -12.69 10.58
N LEU A 150 -2.81 -11.97 11.54
CA LEU A 150 -3.25 -11.95 12.93
C LEU A 150 -4.25 -10.82 13.23
N ALA A 151 -4.11 -9.67 12.57
CA ALA A 151 -4.98 -8.51 12.80
C ALA A 151 -6.39 -8.71 12.21
N ILE A 152 -6.48 -9.29 11.00
CA ILE A 152 -7.74 -9.47 10.28
C ILE A 152 -8.73 -10.31 11.11
N PRO A 153 -8.41 -11.54 11.57
CA PRO A 153 -9.35 -12.35 12.37
C PRO A 153 -9.84 -11.65 13.64
N LYS A 154 -8.97 -10.84 14.29
CA LYS A 154 -9.37 -10.04 15.45
C LYS A 154 -10.37 -8.94 15.06
N ALA A 155 -10.15 -8.27 13.94
CA ALA A 155 -11.05 -7.23 13.44
C ALA A 155 -12.41 -7.82 13.03
N VAL A 156 -12.42 -8.97 12.33
CA VAL A 156 -13.62 -9.74 11.96
C VAL A 156 -14.45 -10.08 13.21
N LYS A 157 -13.78 -10.66 14.22
CA LYS A 157 -14.42 -11.05 15.48
C LYS A 157 -15.01 -9.84 16.21
N ARG A 158 -14.31 -8.70 16.24
CA ARG A 158 -14.80 -7.44 16.83
C ARG A 158 -15.96 -6.84 16.04
N ALA A 159 -15.96 -7.00 14.71
CA ALA A 159 -17.03 -6.57 13.83
C ALA A 159 -18.32 -7.42 13.96
N GLY A 160 -18.19 -8.63 14.53
CA GLY A 160 -19.27 -9.59 14.71
C GLY A 160 -19.81 -10.10 13.38
N ILE A 161 -18.93 -10.25 12.38
CA ILE A 161 -19.26 -10.76 11.04
C ILE A 161 -18.60 -12.11 10.81
N ASP A 162 -19.10 -12.85 9.82
CA ASP A 162 -18.49 -14.11 9.39
C ASP A 162 -17.39 -13.82 8.35
N ALA A 163 -16.26 -14.52 8.44
CA ALA A 163 -15.11 -14.34 7.55
C ALA A 163 -15.45 -14.63 6.07
N SER A 164 -16.49 -15.44 5.79
CA SER A 164 -16.95 -15.72 4.42
C SER A 164 -17.69 -14.56 3.76
N GLN A 165 -18.04 -13.51 4.50
CA GLN A 165 -18.76 -12.33 4.00
C GLN A 165 -17.85 -11.13 3.72
N GLU A 166 -16.53 -11.33 3.72
CA GLU A 166 -15.55 -10.26 3.64
C GLU A 166 -15.02 -10.01 2.22
N TYR A 167 -14.88 -8.72 1.90
CA TYR A 167 -13.95 -8.25 0.89
C TYR A 167 -12.73 -7.69 1.63
N ALA A 168 -11.56 -8.31 1.46
CA ALA A 168 -10.32 -7.88 2.08
C ALA A 168 -9.48 -7.08 1.08
N MET A 169 -9.11 -5.85 1.45
CA MET A 169 -8.05 -5.10 0.80
C MET A 169 -6.83 -5.21 1.70
N VAL A 170 -5.80 -5.91 1.23
CA VAL A 170 -4.52 -6.04 1.92
C VAL A 170 -3.48 -5.32 1.08
N GLU A 171 -2.71 -4.44 1.71
CA GLU A 171 -1.65 -3.70 1.05
C GLU A 171 -0.48 -4.63 0.68
N GLU A 172 -0.01 -4.54 -0.56
CA GLU A 172 1.14 -5.28 -1.06
C GLU A 172 2.43 -4.50 -0.79
N ALA A 173 2.95 -4.63 0.44
CA ALA A 173 4.24 -4.05 0.81
C ALA A 173 5.35 -5.11 0.80
N HIS A 174 6.38 -4.89 -0.02
CA HIS A 174 7.57 -5.75 -0.09
C HIS A 174 8.85 -4.94 0.18
N PRO A 175 9.13 -4.58 1.43
CA PRO A 175 10.27 -3.72 1.69
C PRO A 175 11.62 -4.43 1.47
N PRO A 176 12.68 -3.66 1.17
CA PRO A 176 14.01 -4.15 0.85
C PRO A 176 14.64 -5.13 1.85
N TRP A 177 14.45 -4.89 3.15
CA TRP A 177 15.11 -5.61 4.23
C TRP A 177 14.45 -6.95 4.57
N LEU A 178 13.28 -7.23 3.99
CA LEU A 178 12.50 -8.41 4.31
C LEU A 178 12.96 -9.66 3.54
N TRP A 179 14.07 -9.59 2.80
CA TRP A 179 14.46 -10.66 1.86
C TRP A 179 15.97 -10.81 1.72
N THR A 180 16.70 -10.42 2.76
CA THR A 180 18.16 -10.57 2.93
C THR A 180 18.58 -11.92 3.50
#